data_AF-A0A4U6RYY6-F1
#
_entry.id   AF-A0A4U6RYY6-F1
#
_cell.length_a   1.000
_cell.length_b   1.000
_cell.length_c   1.000
_cell.angle_alpha   90.00
_cell.angle_beta   90.00
_cell.angle_gamma   90.00
#
_symmetry.space_group_name_H-M   'P 1'
#
loop_
_entity.id
_entity.type
_entity.pdbx_description
1 polymer ?
#
loop_
_entity_poly.entity_id
_entity_poly.type
_entity_poly.pdbx_seq_one_letter_code
_entity_poly.pdbx_strand_id
1 'polypeptide(L)'
;MATLGEYGSLLQLGFGIGVGLSVFRAPLELIAKGLESDINAELGVVEMLHSEKARNLKIQLSDLKIDLSNKIDRLENLYVPYLIAAVITALVNWFLLWCASTSAGYPLSSNQEWALTFVAGPIYVVIGLVLWVWAQLLLLPLRGRLDALRKS
;
A
#
# COMPACT_ATOMS: atom_id res chain seq x y z
N MET A 1 3.86 -28.72 22.90
CA MET A 1 3.09 -28.85 21.65
C MET A 1 1.91 -27.94 21.80
N ALA A 2 1.83 -26.91 20.97
CA ALA A 2 0.69 -26.01 21.00
C ALA A 2 -0.50 -26.67 20.30
N THR A 3 -1.69 -26.32 20.74
CA THR A 3 -2.93 -26.84 20.16
C THR A 3 -3.50 -25.86 19.13
N LEU A 4 -4.32 -26.36 18.21
CA LEU A 4 -4.99 -25.52 17.22
C LEU A 4 -5.83 -24.40 17.84
N GLY A 5 -6.39 -24.63 19.04
CA GLY A 5 -7.16 -23.63 19.79
C GLY A 5 -6.32 -22.44 20.28
N GLU A 6 -5.09 -22.67 20.72
CA GLU A 6 -4.18 -21.61 21.20
C GLU A 6 -3.78 -20.65 20.06
N TYR A 7 -3.64 -21.17 18.84
CA TYR A 7 -3.38 -20.39 17.64
C TYR A 7 -4.58 -19.58 17.14
N GLY A 8 -5.80 -19.85 17.63
CA GLY A 8 -7.01 -19.13 17.22
C GLY A 8 -6.90 -17.61 17.41
N SER A 9 -6.29 -17.15 18.50
CA SER A 9 -6.07 -15.72 18.75
C SER A 9 -5.11 -15.07 17.73
N LEU A 10 -4.04 -15.78 17.37
CA LEU A 10 -3.04 -15.34 16.40
C LEU A 10 -3.65 -15.25 15.00
N LEU A 11 -4.44 -16.25 14.63
CA LEU A 11 -5.15 -16.28 13.35
C LEU A 11 -6.20 -15.16 13.25
N GLN A 12 -6.90 -14.81 14.34
CA GLN A 12 -7.84 -13.68 14.39
C GLN A 12 -7.13 -12.35 14.12
N LEU A 13 -5.97 -12.16 14.74
CA LEU A 13 -5.12 -10.99 14.51
C LEU A 13 -4.67 -10.93 13.04
N GLY A 14 -4.21 -12.04 12.48
CA GLY A 14 -3.83 -12.09 11.07
C GLY A 14 -4.98 -11.83 10.11
N PHE A 15 -6.16 -12.36 10.40
CA PHE A 15 -7.35 -12.07 9.60
C PHE A 15 -7.68 -10.57 9.63
N GLY A 16 -7.64 -9.95 10.82
CA GLY A 16 -7.81 -8.51 10.99
C GLY A 16 -6.79 -7.67 10.22
N ILE A 17 -5.51 -8.07 10.22
CA ILE A 17 -4.45 -7.41 9.43
C ILE A 17 -4.70 -7.60 7.93
N GLY A 18 -5.11 -8.80 7.48
CA GLY A 18 -5.39 -9.07 6.07
C GLY A 18 -6.54 -8.23 5.53
N VAL A 19 -7.61 -8.07 6.30
CA VAL A 19 -8.69 -7.12 5.98
C VAL A 19 -8.18 -5.68 6.04
N GLY A 20 -7.39 -5.31 7.06
CA GLY A 20 -6.81 -3.97 7.19
C GLY A 20 -5.89 -3.59 6.02
N LEU A 21 -5.15 -4.53 5.44
CA LEU A 21 -4.32 -4.33 4.25
C LEU A 21 -5.14 -3.98 3.00
N SER A 22 -6.40 -4.39 2.93
CA SER A 22 -7.28 -3.90 1.87
C SER A 22 -7.57 -2.39 1.97
N VAL A 23 -7.40 -1.81 3.18
CA VAL A 23 -7.55 -0.38 3.47
C VAL A 23 -6.23 0.40 3.27
N PHE A 24 -5.09 -0.26 3.08
CA PHE A 24 -3.79 0.39 2.84
C PHE A 24 -3.70 1.17 1.51
N ARG A 25 -4.73 1.08 0.66
CA ARG A 25 -4.94 2.00 -0.47
C ARG A 25 -5.06 3.47 -0.01
N ALA A 26 -5.70 3.71 1.14
CA ALA A 26 -6.05 5.06 1.57
C ALA A 26 -4.84 5.97 1.87
N PRO A 27 -3.80 5.56 2.63
CA PRO A 27 -2.61 6.38 2.84
C PRO A 27 -1.89 6.77 1.54
N LEU A 28 -1.93 5.88 0.54
CA LEU A 28 -1.19 6.04 -0.72
C LEU A 28 -1.93 6.99 -1.67
N GLU A 29 -3.26 6.86 -1.73
CA GLU A 29 -4.10 7.85 -2.37
C GLU A 29 -4.01 9.22 -1.71
N LEU A 30 -3.89 9.28 -0.38
CA LEU A 30 -3.71 10.56 0.34
C LEU A 30 -2.41 11.25 -0.08
N ILE A 31 -1.30 10.51 -0.21
CA ILE A 31 -0.02 11.07 -0.68
C ILE A 31 -0.13 11.53 -2.13
N ALA A 32 -0.74 10.73 -3.01
CA ALA A 32 -0.93 11.07 -4.41
C ALA A 32 -1.81 12.33 -4.59
N LYS A 33 -2.94 12.39 -3.88
CA LYS A 33 -3.83 13.56 -3.86
C LYS A 33 -3.16 14.81 -3.29
N GLY A 34 -2.31 14.66 -2.27
CA GLY A 34 -1.51 15.76 -1.73
C GLY A 34 -0.57 16.34 -2.80
N LEU A 35 0.17 15.48 -3.50
CA LEU A 35 1.04 15.87 -4.61
C LEU A 35 0.27 16.53 -5.76
N GLU A 36 -0.89 15.98 -6.12
CA GLU A 36 -1.74 16.54 -7.17
C GLU A 36 -2.26 17.93 -6.79
N SER A 37 -2.72 18.08 -5.54
CA SER A 37 -3.18 19.37 -5.00
C SER A 37 -2.07 20.41 -5.03
N ASP A 38 -0.85 20.02 -4.63
CA ASP A 38 0.31 20.91 -4.66
C ASP A 38 0.65 21.36 -6.09
N ILE A 39 0.66 20.44 -7.07
CA ILE A 39 0.92 20.77 -8.47
C ILE A 39 -0.16 21.71 -9.03
N ASN A 40 -1.43 21.45 -8.72
CA ASN A 40 -2.53 22.30 -9.18
C ASN A 40 -2.46 23.71 -8.56
N ALA A 41 -2.06 23.83 -7.30
CA ALA A 41 -1.85 25.12 -6.65
C ALA A 41 -0.74 25.93 -7.34
N GLU A 42 0.40 25.29 -7.63
CA GLU A 42 1.50 25.94 -8.36
C GLU A 42 1.08 26.35 -9.79
N LEU A 43 0.35 25.49 -10.50
CA LEU A 43 -0.17 25.82 -11.83
C LEU A 43 -1.08 27.06 -11.78
N GLY A 44 -1.96 27.16 -10.77
CA GLY A 44 -2.84 28.31 -10.59
C GLY A 44 -2.07 29.62 -10.33
N VAL A 45 -0.98 29.56 -9.56
CA VAL A 45 -0.11 30.73 -9.33
C VAL A 45 0.59 31.16 -10.62
N VAL A 46 1.12 30.19 -11.37
CA VAL A 46 1.88 30.44 -12.61
C VAL A 46 0.99 30.97 -13.74
N GLU A 47 -0.29 30.58 -13.79
CA GLU A 47 -1.24 31.09 -14.79
C GLU A 47 -1.50 32.60 -14.68
N MET A 48 -1.32 33.18 -13.50
CA MET A 48 -1.47 34.63 -13.29
C MET A 48 -0.24 35.43 -13.76
N LEU A 49 0.86 34.77 -14.17
CA LEU A 49 2.12 35.40 -14.55
C LEU A 49 2.37 35.33 -16.06
N HIS A 50 2.66 36.47 -16.69
CA HIS A 50 2.88 36.57 -18.15
C HIS A 50 4.36 36.52 -18.59
N SER A 51 5.28 36.09 -17.73
CA SER A 51 6.71 36.03 -18.07
C SER A 51 7.07 34.76 -18.87
N GLU A 52 8.14 34.82 -19.68
CA GLU A 52 8.69 33.61 -20.34
C GLU A 52 9.08 32.52 -19.33
N LYS A 53 9.60 32.91 -18.16
CA LYS A 53 9.89 31.98 -17.07
C LYS A 53 8.64 31.26 -16.58
N ALA A 54 7.53 31.97 -16.40
CA ALA A 54 6.25 31.38 -16.00
C ALA A 54 5.73 30.40 -17.06
N ARG A 55 5.88 30.71 -18.35
CA ARG A 55 5.51 29.78 -19.42
C ARG A 55 6.32 28.48 -19.38
N ASN A 56 7.63 28.55 -19.16
CA ASN A 56 8.47 27.37 -19.03
C ASN A 56 8.12 26.55 -17.78
N LEU A 57 7.85 27.22 -16.66
CA LEU A 57 7.49 26.57 -15.40
C LEU A 57 6.11 25.88 -15.50
N LYS A 58 5.17 26.47 -16.24
CA LYS A 58 3.87 25.85 -16.57
C LYS A 58 4.03 24.55 -17.35
N ILE A 59 4.92 24.53 -18.36
CA ILE A 59 5.20 23.31 -19.14
C ILE A 59 5.75 22.22 -18.21
N GLN A 60 6.73 22.55 -17.37
CA GLN A 60 7.36 21.61 -16.44
C GLN A 60 6.37 21.05 -15.39
N LEU A 61 5.48 21.90 -14.85
CA LEU A 61 4.43 21.46 -13.93
C LEU A 61 3.37 20.59 -14.62
N SER A 62 3.03 20.90 -15.87
CA SER A 62 2.11 20.07 -16.67
C SER A 62 2.71 18.70 -16.96
N ASP A 63 4.00 18.63 -17.32
CA ASP A 63 4.72 17.37 -17.51
C ASP A 63 4.79 16.57 -16.22
N LEU A 64 5.01 17.23 -15.08
CA LEU A 64 5.02 16.58 -13.76
C LEU A 64 3.64 16.02 -13.39
N LYS A 65 2.55 16.72 -13.75
CA LYS A 65 1.18 16.24 -13.56
C LYS A 65 0.91 14.97 -14.39
N ILE A 66 1.35 14.95 -15.64
CA ILE A 66 1.23 13.77 -16.51
C ILE A 66 2.06 12.61 -15.94
N ASP A 67 3.29 12.86 -15.49
CA ASP A 67 4.14 11.84 -14.86
C ASP A 67 3.51 11.30 -13.56
N LEU A 68 2.89 12.17 -12.73
CA LEU A 68 2.13 11.76 -11.55
C LEU A 68 0.97 10.81 -11.92
N SER A 69 0.14 11.18 -12.90
CA SER A 69 -0.96 10.32 -13.36
C SER A 69 -0.46 8.95 -13.82
N ASN A 70 0.57 8.93 -14.67
CA ASN A 70 1.18 7.69 -15.16
C ASN A 70 1.72 6.81 -14.02
N LYS A 71 2.31 7.41 -12.99
CA LYS A 71 2.80 6.66 -11.83
C LYS A 71 1.69 6.16 -10.94
N ILE A 72 0.59 6.91 -10.77
CA ILE A 72 -0.61 6.46 -10.06
C ILE A 72 -1.21 5.23 -10.78
N ASP A 73 -1.34 5.27 -12.10
CA ASP A 73 -1.87 4.14 -12.88
C ASP A 73 -0.98 2.89 -12.75
N ARG A 74 0.35 3.06 -12.76
CA ARG A 74 1.30 1.96 -12.51
C ARG A 74 1.17 1.40 -11.10
N LEU A 75 0.99 2.28 -10.12
CA LEU A 75 0.74 1.91 -8.73
C LEU A 75 -0.56 1.11 -8.60
N GLU A 76 -1.65 1.56 -9.21
CA GLU A 76 -2.94 0.85 -9.20
C GLU A 76 -2.84 -0.55 -9.82
N ASN A 77 -2.19 -0.67 -10.98
CA ASN A 77 -1.94 -1.97 -11.62
C ASN A 77 -1.11 -2.92 -10.76
N LEU A 78 -0.20 -2.40 -9.93
CA LEU A 78 0.55 -3.19 -8.96
C LEU A 78 -0.29 -3.52 -7.72
N TYR A 79 -1.13 -2.60 -7.22
CA TYR A 79 -1.92 -2.83 -6.01
C TYR A 79 -2.92 -3.98 -6.15
N VAL A 80 -3.61 -4.07 -7.29
CA VAL A 80 -4.66 -5.08 -7.51
C VAL A 80 -4.20 -6.51 -7.22
N PRO A 81 -3.09 -7.03 -7.77
CA PRO A 81 -2.64 -8.38 -7.47
C PRO A 81 -2.23 -8.58 -6.00
N TYR A 82 -1.63 -7.58 -5.34
CA TYR A 82 -1.26 -7.68 -3.92
C TYR A 82 -2.48 -7.63 -2.99
N LEU A 83 -3.51 -6.85 -3.35
CA LEU A 83 -4.80 -6.85 -2.66
C LEU A 83 -5.48 -8.21 -2.78
N ILE A 84 -5.51 -8.79 -3.99
CA ILE A 84 -6.02 -10.14 -4.21
C ILE A 84 -5.22 -11.15 -3.36
N ALA A 85 -3.90 -11.05 -3.32
CA ALA A 85 -3.07 -11.92 -2.48
C ALA A 85 -3.39 -11.77 -0.97
N ALA A 86 -3.59 -10.55 -0.49
CA ALA A 86 -3.99 -10.30 0.89
C ALA A 86 -5.38 -10.89 1.21
N VAL A 87 -6.34 -10.77 0.29
CA VAL A 87 -7.69 -11.38 0.41
C VAL A 87 -7.61 -12.90 0.44
N ILE A 88 -6.86 -13.52 -0.48
CA ILE A 88 -6.65 -14.97 -0.51
C ILE A 88 -6.04 -15.43 0.82
N THR A 89 -5.02 -14.71 1.30
CA THR A 89 -4.37 -15.03 2.58
C THR A 89 -5.35 -14.89 3.76
N ALA A 90 -6.20 -13.86 3.77
CA ALA A 90 -7.25 -13.69 4.77
C ALA A 90 -8.30 -14.81 4.73
N LEU A 91 -8.70 -15.28 3.54
CA LEU A 91 -9.60 -16.43 3.41
C LEU A 91 -8.97 -17.74 3.93
N VAL A 92 -7.68 -17.96 3.64
CA VAL A 92 -6.93 -19.09 4.20
C VAL A 92 -6.89 -18.99 5.72
N ASN A 93 -6.62 -17.80 6.25
CA ASN A 93 -6.56 -17.55 7.68
C ASN A 93 -7.94 -17.76 8.36
N TRP A 94 -9.03 -17.33 7.72
CA TRP A 94 -10.40 -17.62 8.15
C TRP A 94 -10.70 -19.13 8.16
N PHE A 95 -10.31 -19.84 7.11
CA PHE A 95 -10.50 -21.28 7.04
C PHE A 95 -9.76 -21.99 8.18
N LEU A 96 -8.52 -21.56 8.47
CA LEU A 96 -7.74 -22.09 9.58
C LEU A 96 -8.36 -21.73 10.95
N LEU A 97 -8.95 -20.56 11.10
CA LEU A 97 -9.74 -20.17 12.28
C LEU A 97 -10.93 -21.08 12.50
N TRP A 98 -11.65 -21.41 11.43
CA TRP A 98 -12.77 -22.34 11.47
C TRP A 98 -12.32 -23.75 11.87
N CYS A 99 -11.18 -24.22 11.35
CA CYS A 99 -10.59 -25.48 11.79
C CYS A 99 -10.17 -25.41 13.28
N ALA A 100 -9.59 -24.30 13.73
CA ALA A 100 -9.22 -24.09 15.12
C ALA A 100 -10.42 -24.14 16.08
N SER A 101 -11.55 -23.56 15.68
CA SER A 101 -12.77 -23.56 16.50
C SER A 101 -13.42 -24.94 16.62
N THR A 102 -13.26 -25.79 15.59
CA THR A 102 -13.86 -27.13 15.52
C THR A 102 -12.94 -28.23 16.04
N SER A 103 -11.62 -28.02 16.03
CA SER A 103 -10.60 -29.03 16.32
C SER A 103 -9.59 -28.58 17.38
N ALA A 104 -10.06 -27.88 18.43
CA ALA A 104 -9.21 -27.24 19.43
C ALA A 104 -8.28 -28.20 20.21
N GLY A 105 -8.60 -29.50 20.28
CA GLY A 105 -7.81 -30.50 21.02
C GLY A 105 -6.66 -31.17 20.23
N TYR A 106 -6.49 -30.86 18.94
CA TYR A 106 -5.50 -31.53 18.12
C TYR A 106 -4.09 -30.92 18.31
N PRO A 107 -3.09 -31.74 18.68
CA PRO A 107 -1.71 -31.28 18.76
C PRO A 107 -1.17 -31.00 17.35
N LEU A 108 -0.53 -29.85 17.20
CA LEU A 108 0.10 -29.46 15.93
C LEU A 108 1.51 -30.05 15.83
N SER A 109 1.89 -30.43 14.61
CA SER A 109 3.30 -30.70 14.27
C SER A 109 4.08 -29.39 14.12
N SER A 110 5.39 -29.41 14.36
CA SER A 110 6.23 -28.19 14.26
C SER A 110 6.15 -27.49 12.90
N ASN A 111 5.93 -28.24 11.82
CA ASN A 111 5.75 -27.66 10.49
C ASN A 111 4.43 -26.88 10.36
N GLN A 112 3.35 -27.37 11.00
CA GLN A 112 2.05 -26.70 10.99
C GLN A 112 2.06 -25.46 11.88
N GLU A 113 2.72 -25.52 13.05
CA GLU A 113 2.93 -24.37 13.93
C GLU A 113 3.63 -23.22 13.17
N TRP A 114 4.70 -23.53 12.42
CA TRP A 114 5.40 -22.55 11.59
C TRP A 114 4.52 -21.97 10.47
N ALA A 115 3.79 -22.83 9.75
CA ALA A 115 2.91 -22.38 8.67
C ALA A 115 1.80 -21.46 9.18
N LEU A 116 1.16 -21.81 10.29
CA LEU A 116 0.12 -21.00 10.94
C LEU A 116 0.66 -19.65 11.39
N THR A 117 1.85 -19.66 12.01
CA THR A 117 2.51 -18.43 12.46
C THR A 117 2.82 -17.50 11.28
N PHE A 118 3.30 -18.05 10.17
CA PHE A 118 3.63 -17.28 8.98
C PHE A 118 2.40 -16.67 8.29
N VAL A 119 1.34 -17.47 8.14
CA VAL A 119 0.07 -17.04 7.53
C VAL A 119 -0.65 -15.99 8.38
N ALA A 120 -0.47 -16.04 9.70
CA ALA A 120 -1.16 -15.14 10.62
C ALA A 120 -0.55 -13.73 10.74
N GLY A 121 0.61 -13.43 10.15
CA GLY A 121 1.23 -12.12 10.38
C GLY A 121 2.33 -11.74 9.40
N PRO A 122 3.47 -12.46 9.39
CA PRO A 122 4.61 -12.12 8.54
C PRO A 122 4.26 -11.92 7.07
N ILE A 123 3.38 -12.75 6.50
CA ILE A 123 2.95 -12.61 5.11
C ILE A 123 2.30 -11.25 4.82
N TYR A 124 1.49 -10.76 5.75
CA TYR A 124 0.81 -9.46 5.64
C TYR A 124 1.80 -8.30 5.79
N VAL A 125 2.75 -8.42 6.72
CA VAL A 125 3.83 -7.45 6.88
C VAL A 125 4.66 -7.35 5.60
N VAL A 126 4.98 -8.49 4.96
CA VAL A 126 5.71 -8.52 3.69
C VAL A 126 4.91 -7.83 2.58
N ILE A 127 3.61 -8.16 2.43
CA ILE A 127 2.75 -7.51 1.42
C ILE A 127 2.72 -6.00 1.65
N GLY A 128 2.48 -5.55 2.88
CA GLY A 128 2.45 -4.13 3.24
C GLY A 128 3.77 -3.41 2.98
N LEU A 129 4.89 -4.05 3.33
CA LEU A 129 6.23 -3.48 3.12
C LEU A 129 6.56 -3.36 1.64
N VAL A 130 6.24 -4.36 0.82
CA VAL A 130 6.43 -4.31 -0.63
C VAL A 130 5.64 -3.15 -1.23
N LEU A 131 4.36 -3.03 -0.88
CA LEU A 131 3.50 -1.94 -1.36
C LEU A 131 4.04 -0.56 -0.93
N TRP A 132 4.46 -0.44 0.33
CA TRP A 132 5.04 0.79 0.86
C TRP A 132 6.32 1.20 0.13
N VAL A 133 7.28 0.27 -0.03
CA VAL A 133 8.55 0.54 -0.71
C VAL A 133 8.30 0.97 -2.15
N TRP A 134 7.41 0.27 -2.87
CA TRP A 134 7.07 0.62 -4.25
C TRP A 134 6.45 2.02 -4.37
N ALA A 135 5.55 2.37 -3.47
CA ALA A 135 4.98 3.70 -3.42
C ALA A 135 6.04 4.78 -3.18
N GLN A 136 6.94 4.56 -2.23
CA GLN A 136 8.03 5.49 -1.95
C GLN A 136 8.95 5.65 -3.18
N LEU A 137 9.32 4.56 -3.84
CA LEU A 137 10.16 4.60 -5.03
C LEU A 137 9.53 5.40 -6.19
N LEU A 138 8.20 5.34 -6.34
CA LEU A 138 7.51 6.04 -7.42
C LEU A 138 7.21 7.51 -7.10
N LEU A 139 6.75 7.80 -5.88
CA LEU A 139 6.25 9.13 -5.48
C LEU A 139 7.33 10.07 -4.95
N LEU A 140 8.36 9.54 -4.27
CA LEU A 140 9.42 10.36 -3.67
C LEU A 140 10.24 11.16 -4.71
N PRO A 141 10.58 10.61 -5.90
CA PRO A 141 11.21 11.39 -6.97
C PRO A 141 10.33 12.50 -7.53
N LEU A 142 9.01 12.31 -7.57
CA LEU A 142 8.08 13.36 -8.05
C LEU A 142 8.05 14.54 -7.09
N ARG A 143 8.01 14.24 -5.78
CA ARG A 143 8.10 15.27 -4.75
C ARG A 143 9.40 16.05 -4.82
N GLY A 144 10.52 15.36 -5.00
CA GLY A 144 11.83 16.01 -5.20
C GLY A 144 11.87 16.93 -6.42
N ARG A 145 11.23 16.54 -7.53
CA ARG A 145 11.10 17.41 -8.72
C ARG A 145 10.24 18.63 -8.45
N LEU A 146 9.10 18.46 -7.76
CA LEU A 146 8.23 19.59 -7.38
C LEU A 146 8.96 20.59 -6.48
N ASP A 147 9.69 20.10 -5.48
CA ASP A 147 10.47 20.96 -4.57
C ASP A 147 11.62 21.68 -5.28
N ALA A 148 12.20 21.08 -6.33
CA ALA A 148 13.20 21.73 -7.17
C ALA A 148 12.59 22.88 -8.00
N LEU A 149 11.39 22.67 -8.57
CA LEU A 149 10.66 23.69 -9.32
C LEU A 149 10.23 24.87 -8.43
N ARG A 150 9.85 24.62 -7.18
CA ARG A 150 9.51 25.66 -6.20
C ARG A 150 10.70 26.57 -5.83
N LYS A 151 11.93 26.09 -5.97
CA LYS A 151 13.16 26.80 -5.58
C LYS A 151 13.84 27.55 -6.73
N SER A 152 13.42 27.33 -7.98
CA SER A 152 14.00 27.93 -9.20
C SER A 152 13.29 29.21 -9.62
#